data_AF-Q9BNG2-F1
#
_entry.id   AF-Q9BNG2-F1
#
_cell.length_a   1.000
_cell.length_b   1.000
_cell.length_c   1.000
_cell.angle_alpha   90.00
_cell.angle_beta   90.00
_cell.angle_gamma   90.00
#
_symmetry.space_group_name_H-M   'P 1'
#
loop_
_entity.id
_entity.type
_entity.pdbx_description
1 polymer ?
#
loop_
_entity_poly.entity_id
_entity_poly.type
_entity_poly.pdbx_seq_one_letter_code
_entity_poly.pdbx_strand_id
1 'polypeptide(L)'
;IFHVNQRAPTDLSPLKVITGVEELVKKLVVVPGEDRLSIQANDNATILFRALLRSTLCAKRVAEEFRLSSESFQWLLGEIETRFQQAQVQP
;
A
#
# COMPACT_ATOMS: atom_id res chain seq x y z
N ILE A 1 -17.30 -9.37 0.11
CA ILE A 1 -17.29 -7.93 0.48
C ILE A 1 -17.31 -7.06 -0.77
N PHE A 2 -16.47 -7.30 -1.78
CA PHE A 2 -16.64 -6.68 -3.11
C PHE A 2 -16.84 -7.75 -4.19
N HIS A 3 -17.89 -7.61 -5.01
CA HIS A 3 -18.13 -8.48 -6.17
C HIS A 3 -17.40 -7.88 -7.38
N VAL A 4 -16.11 -8.18 -7.52
CA VAL A 4 -15.29 -7.64 -8.61
C VAL A 4 -15.72 -8.25 -9.94
N ASN A 5 -16.31 -7.44 -10.82
CA ASN A 5 -16.69 -7.88 -12.16
C ASN A 5 -15.48 -7.78 -13.09
N GLN A 6 -14.86 -8.92 -13.38
CA GLN A 6 -13.68 -8.98 -14.23
C GLN A 6 -13.93 -8.55 -15.69
N ARG A 7 -15.18 -8.42 -16.13
CA ARG A 7 -15.52 -8.02 -17.51
C ARG A 7 -15.87 -6.55 -17.62
N ALA A 8 -16.16 -5.88 -16.51
CA ALA A 8 -16.50 -4.46 -16.49
C ALA A 8 -15.23 -3.59 -16.43
N PRO A 9 -15.25 -2.37 -17.00
CA PRO A 9 -14.20 -1.39 -16.78
C PRO A 9 -14.13 -1.00 -15.30
N THR A 10 -12.92 -0.78 -14.79
CA THR A 10 -12.72 -0.24 -13.43
C THR A 10 -12.97 1.27 -13.40
N ASP A 11 -13.53 1.76 -12.30
CA ASP A 11 -13.71 3.18 -12.00
C ASP A 11 -12.45 3.83 -11.38
N LEU A 12 -11.38 3.04 -11.20
CA LEU A 12 -10.18 3.45 -10.50
C LEU A 12 -9.21 4.24 -11.42
N SER A 13 -8.96 5.49 -11.05
CA SER A 13 -7.96 6.33 -11.71
C SER A 13 -6.53 5.89 -11.37
N PRO A 14 -5.61 5.78 -12.35
CA PRO A 14 -4.19 5.50 -12.10
C PRO A 14 -3.53 6.47 -11.11
N LEU A 15 -3.95 7.75 -11.11
CA LEU A 15 -3.43 8.74 -10.18
C LEU A 15 -3.81 8.41 -8.74
N LYS A 16 -5.04 7.94 -8.50
CA LYS A 16 -5.47 7.50 -7.16
C LYS A 16 -4.64 6.31 -6.66
N VAL A 17 -4.24 5.41 -7.55
CA VAL A 17 -3.36 4.29 -7.19
C VAL A 17 -2.00 4.78 -6.74
N ILE A 18 -1.39 5.67 -7.51
CA ILE A 18 -0.05 6.22 -7.21
C ILE A 18 -0.08 6.97 -5.86
N THR A 19 -1.03 7.89 -5.69
CA THR A 19 -1.17 8.67 -4.44
C THR A 19 -1.45 7.75 -3.25
N GLY A 20 -2.38 6.79 -3.38
CA GLY A 20 -2.72 5.89 -2.28
C GLY A 20 -1.56 5.00 -1.84
N VAL A 21 -0.76 4.50 -2.78
CA VAL A 21 0.45 3.72 -2.45
C VAL A 21 1.51 4.61 -1.79
N GLU A 22 1.67 5.85 -2.25
CA GLU A 22 2.63 6.79 -1.64
C GLU A 22 2.23 7.15 -0.20
N GLU A 23 0.94 7.40 0.04
CA GLU A 23 0.39 7.66 1.38
C GLU A 23 0.54 6.45 2.30
N LEU A 24 0.26 5.24 1.82
CA LEU A 24 0.46 4.01 2.58
C LEU A 24 1.93 3.87 2.99
N VAL A 25 2.86 4.12 2.07
CA VAL A 25 4.31 4.01 2.35
C VAL A 25 4.75 4.96 3.46
N LYS A 26 4.17 6.16 3.56
CA LYS A 26 4.49 7.13 4.62
C LYS A 26 4.07 6.65 6.02
N LYS A 27 3.08 5.75 6.09
CA LYS A 27 2.57 5.19 7.35
C LYS A 27 3.33 3.95 7.84
N LEU A 28 4.25 3.42 7.03
CA LEU A 28 5.06 2.24 7.38
C LEU A 28 6.21 2.64 8.32
N VAL A 29 5.91 2.76 9.60
CA VAL A 29 6.88 3.13 10.63
C VAL A 29 7.23 1.90 11.47
N VAL A 30 8.51 1.52 11.42
CA VAL A 30 9.14 0.48 12.24
C VAL A 30 10.07 1.12 13.28
N VAL A 31 10.84 2.13 12.86
CA VAL A 31 11.70 2.91 13.75
C VAL A 31 11.03 4.27 13.99
N PRO A 32 10.48 4.53 15.19
CA PRO A 32 9.87 5.82 15.49
C PRO A 32 10.96 6.89 15.70
N GLY A 33 10.76 8.07 15.14
CA GLY A 33 11.65 9.22 15.34
C GLY A 33 11.69 10.16 14.14
N GLU A 34 11.93 11.44 14.38
CA GLU A 34 12.01 12.49 13.35
C GLU A 34 13.44 12.94 13.05
N ASP A 35 14.42 12.46 13.82
CA ASP A 35 15.82 12.76 13.56
C ASP A 35 16.33 12.01 12.31
N ARG A 36 17.41 12.52 11.73
CA ARG A 36 17.97 11.99 10.48
C ARG A 36 18.35 10.51 10.57
N LEU A 37 18.81 10.05 11.73
CA LEU A 37 19.21 8.65 11.91
C LEU A 37 17.98 7.74 11.94
N SER A 38 16.93 8.13 12.67
CA SER A 38 15.66 7.38 12.73
C SER A 38 15.00 7.27 11.36
N ILE A 39 14.96 8.36 10.59
CA ILE A 39 14.40 8.34 9.22
C ILE A 39 15.18 7.35 8.33
N GLN A 40 16.51 7.44 8.33
CA GLN A 40 17.35 6.55 7.53
C GLN A 40 17.21 5.09 7.98
N ALA A 41 17.12 4.84 9.29
CA ALA A 41 16.91 3.51 9.84
C ALA A 41 15.55 2.93 9.40
N ASN A 42 14.48 3.73 9.44
CA ASN A 42 13.16 3.30 8.98
C ASN A 42 13.12 3.03 7.47
N ASP A 43 13.77 3.89 6.67
CA ASP A 43 13.88 3.70 5.23
C ASP A 43 14.57 2.37 4.89
N ASN A 44 15.66 2.06 5.58
CA ASN A 44 16.39 0.80 5.42
C ASN A 44 15.57 -0.41 5.88
N ALA A 45 14.87 -0.30 7.02
CA ALA A 45 14.05 -1.38 7.56
C ALA A 45 12.86 -1.72 6.66
N THR A 46 12.32 -0.74 5.92
CA THR A 46 11.11 -0.89 5.11
C THR A 46 11.37 -1.05 3.61
N ILE A 47 12.64 -0.98 3.16
CA ILE A 47 12.99 -0.91 1.72
C ILE A 47 12.41 -2.06 0.89
N LEU A 48 12.52 -3.30 1.37
CA LEU A 48 12.05 -4.48 0.65
C LEU A 48 10.53 -4.50 0.55
N PHE A 49 9.85 -4.17 1.65
CA PHE A 49 8.39 -4.13 1.68
C PHE A 49 7.83 -3.00 0.80
N ARG A 50 8.50 -1.84 0.80
CA ARG A 50 8.19 -0.71 -0.11
C ARG A 50 8.38 -1.08 -1.59
N ALA A 51 9.37 -1.90 -1.91
CA ALA A 51 9.57 -2.42 -3.27
C ALA A 51 8.45 -3.39 -3.66
N LEU A 52 8.09 -4.32 -2.76
CA LEU A 52 6.99 -5.27 -2.96
C LEU A 52 5.63 -4.57 -3.17
N LEU A 53 5.31 -3.58 -2.35
CA LEU A 53 4.07 -2.81 -2.48
C LEU A 53 3.99 -2.12 -3.85
N ARG A 54 5.08 -1.46 -4.28
CA ARG A 54 5.10 -0.77 -5.58
C ARG A 54 5.06 -1.72 -6.78
N SER A 55 5.69 -2.89 -6.70
CA SER A 55 5.66 -3.88 -7.78
C SER A 55 4.32 -4.62 -7.88
N THR A 56 3.63 -4.77 -6.75
CA THR A 56 2.33 -5.44 -6.68
C THR A 56 1.19 -4.48 -7.01
N LEU A 57 1.15 -3.32 -6.38
CA LEU A 57 0.07 -2.33 -6.51
C LEU A 57 0.34 -1.29 -7.60
N CYS A 58 1.09 -1.62 -8.65
CA CYS A 58 1.29 -0.68 -9.75
C CYS A 58 -0.04 -0.48 -10.51
N ALA A 59 -0.29 0.75 -10.99
CA ALA A 59 -1.58 1.15 -11.56
C ALA A 59 -2.09 0.20 -12.65
N LYS A 60 -1.18 -0.32 -13.50
CA LYS A 60 -1.52 -1.28 -14.55
C LYS A 60 -2.06 -2.60 -13.98
N ARG A 61 -1.36 -3.20 -13.02
CA ARG A 61 -1.77 -4.49 -12.42
C ARG A 61 -3.07 -4.34 -11.64
N VAL A 62 -3.20 -3.24 -10.90
CA VAL A 62 -4.44 -2.95 -10.15
C VAL A 62 -5.65 -2.81 -11.07
N ALA A 63 -5.49 -2.16 -12.22
CA ALA A 63 -6.57 -1.95 -13.18
C ALA A 63 -6.87 -3.16 -14.08
N GLU A 64 -5.83 -3.84 -14.59
CA GLU A 64 -5.98 -4.88 -15.63
C GLU A 64 -5.99 -6.31 -15.09
N GLU A 65 -5.14 -6.60 -14.11
CA GLU A 65 -4.94 -7.94 -13.54
C GLU A 65 -5.91 -8.17 -12.37
N PHE A 66 -5.89 -7.28 -11.38
CA PHE A 66 -6.74 -7.39 -10.19
C PHE A 66 -8.12 -6.76 -10.38
N ARG A 67 -8.24 -5.80 -11.32
CA ARG A 67 -9.48 -5.11 -11.68
C ARG A 67 -10.22 -4.54 -10.47
N LEU A 68 -9.45 -3.94 -9.54
CA LEU A 68 -10.02 -3.38 -8.31
C LEU A 68 -10.88 -2.16 -8.64
N SER A 69 -12.04 -2.05 -7.98
CA SER A 69 -12.80 -0.79 -7.91
C SER A 69 -12.12 0.20 -6.96
N SER A 70 -12.48 1.49 -7.06
CA SER A 70 -11.98 2.52 -6.14
C SER A 70 -12.19 2.14 -4.67
N GLU A 71 -13.36 1.61 -4.34
CA GLU A 71 -13.71 1.19 -2.98
C GLU A 71 -12.87 0.01 -2.50
N SER A 72 -12.73 -1.03 -3.33
CA SER A 72 -11.93 -2.20 -2.98
C SER A 72 -10.44 -1.87 -2.83
N PHE A 73 -9.93 -0.93 -3.62
CA PHE A 73 -8.55 -0.44 -3.50
C PHE A 73 -8.33 0.31 -2.18
N GLN A 74 -9.25 1.20 -1.80
CA GLN A 74 -9.16 1.93 -0.52
C GLN A 74 -9.23 0.98 0.67
N TRP A 75 -10.15 0.02 0.63
CA TRP A 75 -10.24 -1.02 1.66
C TRP A 75 -8.94 -1.83 1.76
N LEU A 76 -8.36 -2.23 0.63
CA LEU A 76 -7.10 -2.98 0.60
C LEU A 76 -5.94 -2.21 1.24
N LEU A 77 -5.81 -0.90 0.97
CA LEU A 77 -4.77 -0.08 1.59
C LEU A 77 -4.90 -0.06 3.12
N GLY A 78 -6.13 0.09 3.65
CA GLY A 78 -6.41 0.07 5.09
C GLY A 78 -6.15 -1.29 5.74
N GLU A 79 -6.47 -2.38 5.05
CA GLU A 79 -6.16 -3.73 5.52
C GLU A 79 -4.64 -3.98 5.56
N ILE A 80 -3.89 -3.53 4.55
CA ILE A 80 -2.42 -3.63 4.55
C ILE A 80 -1.82 -2.85 5.73
N GLU A 81 -2.27 -1.62 5.96
CA GLU A 81 -1.83 -0.79 7.10
C GLU A 81 -2.08 -1.50 8.44
N THR A 82 -3.30 -2.02 8.63
CA THR A 82 -3.71 -2.73 9.85
C THR A 82 -2.87 -3.99 10.08
N ARG A 83 -2.68 -4.80 9.03
CA ARG A 83 -1.86 -6.03 9.08
C ARG A 83 -0.40 -5.73 9.37
N PHE A 84 0.12 -4.64 8.80
CA PHE A 84 1.49 -4.20 9.03
C PHE A 84 1.72 -3.84 10.52
N GLN A 85 0.79 -3.08 11.12
CA GLN A 85 0.85 -2.73 12.54
C GLN A 85 0.74 -3.97 13.44
N GLN A 86 -0.15 -4.91 13.12
CA GLN A 86 -0.32 -6.15 13.87
C GLN A 86 0.89 -7.09 13.76
N ALA A 87 1.65 -7.02 12.67
CA ALA A 87 2.82 -7.86 12.44
C ALA A 87 4.07 -7.37 13.19
N GLN A 88 4.00 -6.21 13.86
CA GLN A 88 5.12 -5.73 14.68
C GLN A 88 5.34 -6.63 15.90
N VAL A 89 6.60 -6.84 16.26
CA VAL A 89 6.95 -7.61 17.44
C VAL A 89 6.43 -6.90 18.69
N GLN A 90 5.80 -7.64 19.59
CA GLN A 90 5.42 -7.09 20.89
C GLN A 90 6.69 -6.90 21.73
N PRO A 91 6.87 -5.73 22.38
CA PRO A 91 8.00 -5.45 23.25
C PRO A 91 8.16 -6.46 24.39
#